data_AF-A0A5D8YZ71-F1
#
_entry.id   AF-A0A5D8YZ71-F1
#
_cell.length_a   1.000
_cell.length_b   1.000
_cell.length_c   1.000
_cell.angle_alpha   90.00
_cell.angle_beta   90.00
_cell.angle_gamma   90.00
#
_symmetry.space_group_name_H-M   'P 1'
#
loop_
_entity.id
_entity.type
_entity.pdbx_description
1 polymer ?
#
loop_
_entity_poly.entity_id
_entity_poly.type
_entity_poly.pdbx_seq_one_letter_code
_entity_poly.pdbx_strand_id
1 'polypeptide(L)'
;MNKKKNRHYRSGLSLFTLVALIGFTSTLHAQSGNSQTNAVQITSDKGKVHVKALKYTWDWQSSNDQFSFYDSVGRRMATGTLQPAVVVNKGRGTTPYCSAGTVANVEVKDNGVYISYKDVNGKSAINMVWRFDDRGVWQEPVEYRGQAGEDVVSLYYFSRTANNQANPGLYFSWLVEPGLSCSASVGPVQPMWSRINLDSWLGRGVTGDNTRMLQQWALPVHFFAV
;
A
#
# COMPACT_ATOMS: atom_id res chain seq x y z
N MET A 1 -64.58 20.48 -10.35
CA MET A 1 -65.28 21.75 -10.07
C MET A 1 -64.47 22.50 -9.00
N ASN A 2 -63.88 23.66 -9.36
CA ASN A 2 -63.38 24.80 -8.54
C ASN A 2 -62.63 24.54 -7.22
N LYS A 3 -61.52 25.21 -6.83
CA LYS A 3 -60.84 26.44 -7.31
C LYS A 3 -59.46 26.52 -6.63
N LYS A 4 -58.47 27.05 -7.37
CA LYS A 4 -57.16 27.56 -6.90
C LYS A 4 -57.30 28.52 -5.71
N LYS A 5 -56.28 28.58 -4.84
CA LYS A 5 -55.81 29.85 -4.22
C LYS A 5 -54.29 29.82 -3.98
N ASN A 6 -53.58 30.57 -4.84
CA ASN A 6 -52.25 31.09 -4.58
C ASN A 6 -52.32 32.15 -3.46
N ARG A 7 -51.31 32.20 -2.59
CA ARG A 7 -50.90 33.44 -1.92
C ARG A 7 -49.39 33.50 -1.82
N HIS A 8 -48.83 34.44 -2.59
CA HIS A 8 -47.53 35.05 -2.33
C HIS A 8 -47.59 35.89 -1.06
N TYR A 9 -46.53 35.86 -0.25
CA TYR A 9 -46.12 37.01 0.55
C TYR A 9 -44.59 37.16 0.51
N ARG A 10 -44.16 38.40 0.41
CA ARG A 10 -42.80 38.87 0.15
C ARG A 10 -41.97 38.98 1.43
N SER A 11 -40.65 38.86 1.23
CA SER A 11 -39.52 39.61 1.82
C SER A 11 -39.53 39.97 3.31
N GLY A 12 -38.52 39.43 4.02
CA GLY A 12 -37.98 39.98 5.26
C GLY A 12 -36.46 39.80 5.27
N LEU A 13 -35.74 40.92 5.25
CA LEU A 13 -34.29 41.07 5.21
C LEU A 13 -33.74 41.11 6.65
N SER A 14 -32.68 40.36 6.97
CA SER A 14 -31.72 40.62 8.07
C SER A 14 -30.54 39.65 7.90
N LEU A 15 -29.36 40.01 7.36
CA LEU A 15 -28.26 40.85 7.87
C LEU A 15 -27.44 40.20 9.01
N PHE A 16 -26.13 40.07 8.74
CA PHE A 16 -24.97 39.64 9.56
C PHE A 16 -24.84 38.12 9.80
N THR A 17 -23.70 37.45 9.55
CA THR A 17 -22.31 37.81 9.91
C THR A 17 -21.30 37.19 8.94
N LEU A 18 -20.31 38.01 8.57
CA LEU A 18 -19.05 37.65 7.90
C LEU A 18 -18.12 36.97 8.93
N VAL A 19 -17.64 35.75 8.63
CA VAL A 19 -16.42 35.22 9.24
C VAL A 19 -15.48 34.83 8.11
N ALA A 20 -14.46 35.66 7.92
CA ALA A 20 -13.30 35.32 7.12
C ALA A 20 -12.54 34.21 7.87
N LEU A 21 -12.32 33.07 7.21
CA LEU A 21 -11.24 32.16 7.60
C LEU A 21 -10.19 32.17 6.50
N ILE A 22 -9.06 32.74 6.86
CA ILE A 22 -7.80 32.75 6.13
C ILE A 22 -7.32 31.31 6.04
N GLY A 23 -7.54 30.67 4.89
CA GLY A 23 -6.90 29.41 4.54
C GLY A 23 -5.60 29.72 3.81
N PHE A 24 -4.47 29.46 4.46
CA PHE A 24 -3.14 29.54 3.86
C PHE A 24 -3.10 28.81 2.52
N THR A 25 -3.02 29.54 1.41
CA THR A 25 -2.51 28.98 0.16
C THR A 25 -1.01 28.86 0.34
N SER A 26 -0.53 27.69 0.75
CA SER A 26 0.87 27.35 0.57
C SER A 26 1.11 27.22 -0.93
N THR A 27 1.41 28.33 -1.59
CA THR A 27 2.05 28.35 -2.89
C THR A 27 3.40 27.67 -2.70
N LEU A 28 3.42 26.34 -2.90
CA LEU A 28 4.64 25.61 -3.16
C LEU A 28 5.26 26.25 -4.39
N HIS A 29 6.24 27.12 -4.16
CA HIS A 29 7.16 27.56 -5.18
C HIS A 29 7.84 26.29 -5.70
N ALA A 30 7.38 25.83 -6.86
CA ALA A 30 8.14 24.93 -7.70
C ALA A 30 9.43 25.66 -8.04
N GLN A 31 10.49 25.43 -7.26
CA GLN A 31 11.83 25.72 -7.70
C GLN A 31 12.09 24.77 -8.87
N SER A 32 12.00 25.30 -10.10
CA SER A 32 12.58 24.67 -11.28
C SER A 32 14.10 24.77 -11.17
N GLY A 33 14.67 23.98 -10.27
CA GLY A 33 16.07 23.60 -10.39
C GLY A 33 16.16 22.62 -11.55
N ASN A 34 16.90 22.97 -12.59
CA ASN A 34 17.44 22.02 -13.56
C ASN A 34 18.41 21.07 -12.83
N SER A 35 17.87 20.19 -11.99
CA SER A 35 18.55 18.97 -11.61
C SER A 35 18.40 18.05 -12.81
N GLN A 36 19.52 17.68 -13.45
CA GLN A 36 19.57 16.41 -14.16
C GLN A 36 19.26 15.33 -13.11
N THR A 37 17.97 15.05 -12.90
CA THR A 37 17.51 13.87 -12.19
C THR A 37 18.11 12.70 -12.95
N ASN A 38 19.06 12.00 -12.33
CA ASN A 38 19.48 10.69 -12.83
C ASN A 38 18.21 9.84 -12.86
N ALA A 39 17.62 9.71 -14.05
CA ALA A 39 16.32 9.11 -14.22
C ALA A 39 16.41 7.65 -13.79
N VAL A 40 15.39 7.19 -13.06
CA VAL A 40 15.24 5.77 -12.77
C VAL A 40 15.17 5.02 -14.09
N GLN A 41 16.00 4.00 -14.24
CA GLN A 41 16.02 3.13 -15.40
C GLN A 41 15.28 1.85 -15.06
N ILE A 42 14.21 1.56 -15.80
CA ILE A 42 13.45 0.33 -15.68
C ILE A 42 13.64 -0.46 -16.97
N THR A 43 14.15 -1.68 -16.85
CA THR A 43 14.24 -2.63 -17.96
C THR A 43 13.40 -3.85 -17.66
N SER A 44 12.74 -4.40 -18.69
CA SER A 44 12.03 -5.66 -18.57
C SER A 44 12.36 -6.56 -19.75
N ASP A 45 12.72 -7.80 -19.45
CA ASP A 45 12.97 -8.85 -20.44
C ASP A 45 12.50 -10.19 -19.87
N LYS A 46 11.72 -10.93 -20.66
CA LYS A 46 11.26 -12.30 -20.32
C LYS A 46 10.70 -12.44 -18.89
N GLY A 47 9.89 -11.47 -18.46
CA GLY A 47 9.29 -11.47 -17.12
C GLY A 47 10.26 -11.21 -15.98
N LYS A 48 11.50 -10.80 -16.26
CA LYS A 48 12.38 -10.12 -15.32
C LYS A 48 12.14 -8.63 -15.41
N VAL A 49 12.15 -7.96 -14.27
CA VAL A 49 12.16 -6.50 -14.19
C VAL A 49 13.38 -6.11 -13.37
N HIS A 50 14.20 -5.22 -13.93
CA HIS A 50 15.34 -4.62 -13.25
C HIS A 50 15.14 -3.12 -13.20
N VAL A 51 15.18 -2.57 -12.00
CA VAL A 51 15.10 -1.14 -11.74
C VAL A 51 16.43 -0.69 -11.17
N LYS A 52 17.02 0.33 -11.79
CA LYS A 52 18.25 0.97 -11.33
C LYS A 52 17.99 2.44 -11.07
N ALA A 53 18.20 2.85 -9.82
CA ALA A 53 18.22 4.24 -9.41
C ALA A 53 19.63 4.62 -8.91
N LEU A 54 19.83 5.88 -8.54
CA LEU A 54 21.13 6.34 -8.02
C LEU A 54 21.52 5.63 -6.72
N LYS A 55 20.53 5.36 -5.85
CA LYS A 55 20.76 4.88 -4.48
C LYS A 55 20.37 3.44 -4.23
N TYR A 56 19.77 2.76 -5.20
CA TYR A 56 19.26 1.42 -5.02
C TYR A 56 19.10 0.69 -6.36
N THR A 57 19.04 -0.63 -6.27
CA THR A 57 18.50 -1.48 -7.34
C THR A 57 17.34 -2.31 -6.80
N TRP A 58 16.38 -2.59 -7.67
CA TRP A 58 15.26 -3.46 -7.37
C TRP A 58 15.08 -4.44 -8.52
N ASP A 59 15.02 -5.72 -8.18
CA ASP A 59 14.92 -6.82 -9.13
C ASP A 59 13.66 -7.62 -8.82
N TRP A 60 12.97 -8.09 -9.85
CA TRP A 60 11.87 -9.04 -9.71
C TRP A 60 11.78 -10.01 -10.87
N GLN A 61 11.27 -11.22 -10.60
CA GLN A 61 11.09 -12.27 -11.57
C GLN A 61 9.67 -12.86 -11.50
N SER A 62 8.95 -12.82 -12.61
CA SER A 62 7.57 -13.33 -12.70
C SER A 62 7.43 -14.84 -12.50
N SER A 63 8.44 -15.64 -12.85
CA SER A 63 8.37 -17.10 -12.81
C SER A 63 8.32 -17.68 -11.40
N ASN A 64 8.81 -16.94 -10.41
CA ASN A 64 8.81 -17.34 -9.00
C ASN A 64 8.30 -16.24 -8.06
N ASP A 65 7.86 -15.12 -8.64
CA ASP A 65 7.37 -13.92 -7.97
C ASP A 65 8.31 -13.37 -6.88
N GLN A 66 9.62 -13.64 -7.00
CA GLN A 66 10.61 -13.17 -6.04
C GLN A 66 11.12 -11.79 -6.45
N PHE A 67 11.18 -10.87 -5.48
CA PHE A 67 11.91 -9.62 -5.62
C PHE A 67 13.15 -9.58 -4.72
N SER A 68 14.09 -8.71 -5.07
CA SER A 68 15.22 -8.33 -4.24
C SER A 68 15.45 -6.83 -4.34
N PHE A 69 15.78 -6.21 -3.22
CA PHE A 69 16.09 -4.79 -3.12
C PHE A 69 17.51 -4.64 -2.57
N TYR A 70 18.32 -3.81 -3.22
CA TYR A 70 19.73 -3.58 -2.89
C TYR A 70 20.00 -2.09 -2.73
N ASP A 71 20.95 -1.75 -1.87
CA ASP A 71 21.43 -0.38 -1.73
C ASP A 71 22.45 0.01 -2.83
N SER A 72 22.97 1.25 -2.75
CA SER A 72 23.91 1.80 -3.73
C SER A 72 25.26 1.08 -3.79
N VAL A 73 25.60 0.27 -2.79
CA VAL A 73 26.85 -0.51 -2.75
C VAL A 73 26.60 -2.00 -3.04
N GLY A 74 25.38 -2.37 -3.45
CA GLY A 74 25.02 -3.72 -3.85
C GLY A 74 24.73 -4.67 -2.68
N ARG A 75 24.56 -4.17 -1.45
CA ARG A 75 24.12 -5.00 -0.32
C ARG A 75 22.63 -5.27 -0.45
N ARG A 76 22.20 -6.54 -0.35
CA ARG A 76 20.78 -6.90 -0.38
C ARG A 76 20.11 -6.53 0.92
N MET A 77 19.21 -5.56 0.84
CA MET A 77 18.49 -4.99 1.99
C MET A 77 17.18 -5.73 2.26
N ALA A 78 16.49 -6.20 1.21
CA ALA A 78 15.26 -6.99 1.34
C ALA A 78 15.08 -8.01 0.20
N THR A 79 14.31 -9.07 0.44
CA THR A 79 13.85 -10.02 -0.56
C THR A 79 12.60 -10.75 -0.10
N GLY A 80 11.71 -11.11 -1.02
CA GLY A 80 10.49 -11.84 -0.70
C GLY A 80 9.60 -12.04 -1.92
N THR A 81 8.41 -12.57 -1.67
CA THR A 81 7.35 -12.69 -2.68
C THR A 81 6.63 -11.35 -2.84
N LEU A 82 6.31 -10.90 -4.05
CA LEU A 82 5.58 -9.63 -4.25
C LEU A 82 4.09 -9.77 -4.03
N GLN A 83 3.48 -10.88 -4.47
CA GLN A 83 2.05 -11.08 -4.39
C GLN A 83 1.57 -11.03 -2.92
N PRO A 84 0.66 -10.11 -2.57
CA PRO A 84 0.01 -10.10 -1.29
C PRO A 84 -0.91 -11.30 -1.13
N ALA A 85 -1.01 -11.82 0.08
CA ALA A 85 -2.05 -12.77 0.41
C ALA A 85 -3.33 -12.01 0.81
N VAL A 86 -4.44 -12.31 0.13
CA VAL A 86 -5.76 -11.78 0.49
C VAL A 86 -6.51 -12.90 1.19
N VAL A 87 -6.73 -12.76 2.49
CA VAL A 87 -7.53 -13.71 3.26
C VAL A 87 -8.99 -13.33 3.12
N VAL A 88 -9.80 -14.28 2.65
CA VAL A 88 -11.23 -14.12 2.45
C VAL A 88 -12.00 -15.18 3.22
N ASN A 89 -13.29 -14.95 3.42
CA ASN A 89 -14.23 -15.96 3.87
C ASN A 89 -15.42 -16.01 2.88
N LYS A 90 -16.21 -17.10 2.88
CA LYS A 90 -17.42 -17.24 2.05
C LYS A 90 -18.68 -16.85 2.83
N GLY A 91 -18.59 -15.78 3.61
CA GLY A 91 -19.64 -15.34 4.52
C GLY A 91 -19.46 -15.80 5.96
N ARG A 92 -20.39 -15.36 6.81
CA ARG A 92 -20.30 -15.45 8.27
C ARG A 92 -20.17 -16.90 8.75
N GLY A 93 -19.15 -17.17 9.57
CA GLY A 93 -18.93 -18.46 10.21
C GLY A 93 -18.14 -19.47 9.36
N THR A 94 -17.72 -19.09 8.15
CA THR A 94 -16.83 -19.92 7.33
C THR A 94 -15.37 -19.72 7.73
N THR A 95 -14.57 -20.77 7.60
CA THR A 95 -13.12 -20.70 7.85
C THR A 95 -12.45 -19.77 6.83
N PRO A 96 -11.71 -18.74 7.28
CA PRO A 96 -10.94 -17.90 6.37
C PRO A 96 -9.90 -18.70 5.60
N TYR A 97 -9.67 -18.34 4.34
CA TYR A 97 -8.67 -18.98 3.48
C TYR A 97 -8.00 -17.93 2.58
N CYS A 98 -6.79 -18.26 2.11
CA CYS A 98 -6.16 -17.59 0.99
C CYS A 98 -5.40 -18.60 0.12
N SER A 99 -5.32 -18.34 -1.19
CA SER A 99 -4.45 -19.06 -2.12
C SER A 99 -3.73 -18.06 -3.02
N ALA A 100 -2.43 -18.24 -3.20
CA ALA A 100 -1.67 -17.47 -4.16
C ALA A 100 -2.19 -17.72 -5.59
N GLY A 101 -2.00 -16.72 -6.44
CA GLY A 101 -2.37 -16.78 -7.84
C GLY A 101 -1.13 -17.02 -8.70
N THR A 102 -1.23 -16.61 -9.96
CA THR A 102 -0.08 -16.56 -10.87
C THR A 102 0.00 -15.22 -11.56
N VAL A 103 1.21 -14.80 -11.93
CA VAL A 103 1.42 -13.58 -12.72
C VAL A 103 0.72 -13.76 -14.07
N ALA A 104 -0.25 -12.90 -14.33
CA ALA A 104 -0.99 -12.85 -15.59
C ALA A 104 -0.34 -11.90 -16.59
N ASN A 105 0.12 -10.73 -16.11
CA ASN A 105 0.73 -9.71 -16.94
C ASN A 105 1.74 -8.88 -16.13
N VAL A 106 2.75 -8.37 -16.82
CA VAL A 106 3.64 -7.32 -16.32
C VAL A 106 3.78 -6.25 -17.40
N GLU A 107 3.58 -4.99 -17.01
CA GLU A 107 3.75 -3.83 -17.88
C GLU A 107 4.64 -2.81 -17.19
N VAL A 108 5.62 -2.29 -17.93
CA VAL A 108 6.43 -1.16 -17.48
C VAL A 108 5.94 0.08 -18.20
N LYS A 109 5.53 1.10 -17.45
CA LYS A 109 5.04 2.36 -17.99
C LYS A 109 5.52 3.51 -17.12
N ASP A 110 6.05 4.55 -17.75
CA ASP A 110 6.63 5.71 -17.06
C ASP A 110 7.68 5.26 -16.03
N ASN A 111 7.46 5.56 -14.75
CA ASN A 111 8.28 5.10 -13.64
C ASN A 111 7.60 4.00 -12.80
N GLY A 112 6.65 3.29 -13.41
CA GLY A 112 5.81 2.29 -12.77
C GLY A 112 6.00 0.88 -13.36
N VAL A 113 5.90 -0.11 -12.48
CA VAL A 113 5.80 -1.53 -12.82
C VAL A 113 4.41 -2.01 -12.38
N TYR A 114 3.59 -2.34 -13.36
CA TYR A 114 2.21 -2.78 -13.21
C TYR A 114 2.19 -4.31 -13.30
N ILE A 115 1.70 -4.97 -12.25
CA ILE A 115 1.67 -6.43 -12.16
C ILE A 115 0.22 -6.85 -11.93
N SER A 116 -0.28 -7.73 -12.79
CA SER A 116 -1.58 -8.36 -12.63
C SER A 116 -1.39 -9.82 -12.27
N TYR A 117 -2.08 -10.27 -11.23
CA TYR A 117 -2.18 -11.66 -10.83
C TYR A 117 -3.60 -12.17 -11.10
N LYS A 118 -3.68 -13.38 -11.62
CA LYS A 118 -4.94 -14.12 -11.81
C LYS A 118 -4.98 -15.34 -10.90
N ASP A 119 -6.16 -15.95 -10.84
CA ASP A 119 -6.41 -17.19 -10.10
C ASP A 119 -6.09 -17.08 -8.59
N VAL A 120 -6.16 -15.86 -8.04
CA VAL A 120 -6.04 -15.60 -6.61
C VAL A 120 -7.33 -16.09 -5.94
N ASN A 121 -7.25 -16.85 -4.85
CA ASN A 121 -8.43 -17.42 -4.18
C ASN A 121 -9.41 -18.14 -5.16
N GLY A 122 -8.90 -18.75 -6.23
CA GLY A 122 -9.71 -19.42 -7.25
C GLY A 122 -9.83 -18.60 -8.53
N LYS A 123 -10.85 -17.74 -8.67
CA LYS A 123 -11.10 -16.91 -9.87
C LYS A 123 -10.91 -15.42 -9.64
N SER A 124 -10.40 -15.03 -8.47
CA SER A 124 -10.20 -13.63 -8.10
C SER A 124 -8.86 -13.13 -8.67
N ALA A 125 -8.68 -11.81 -8.72
CA ALA A 125 -7.50 -11.19 -9.31
C ALA A 125 -6.93 -10.09 -8.40
N ILE A 126 -5.63 -9.82 -8.55
CA ILE A 126 -4.95 -8.71 -7.90
C ILE A 126 -4.28 -7.85 -8.97
N ASN A 127 -4.44 -6.53 -8.91
CA ASN A 127 -3.59 -5.59 -9.64
C ASN A 127 -2.75 -4.79 -8.65
N MET A 128 -1.49 -4.59 -9.01
CA MET A 128 -0.52 -3.85 -8.21
C MET A 128 0.31 -2.92 -9.07
N VAL A 129 0.71 -1.81 -8.48
CA VAL A 129 1.65 -0.88 -9.11
C VAL A 129 2.77 -0.57 -8.12
N TRP A 130 4.00 -0.75 -8.59
CA TRP A 130 5.20 -0.26 -7.93
C TRP A 130 5.70 0.97 -8.67
N ARG A 131 5.79 2.09 -7.97
CA ARG A 131 6.32 3.34 -8.50
C ARG A 131 7.75 3.55 -7.98
N PHE A 132 8.62 4.01 -8.87
CA PHE A 132 10.04 4.20 -8.58
C PHE A 132 10.45 5.65 -8.87
N ASP A 133 11.24 6.23 -7.99
CA ASP A 133 11.94 7.49 -8.28
C ASP A 133 13.31 7.49 -7.59
N ASP A 134 14.06 8.58 -7.70
CA ASP A 134 15.43 8.69 -7.16
C ASP A 134 15.50 8.59 -5.63
N ARG A 135 14.38 8.85 -4.93
CA ARG A 135 14.29 8.87 -3.47
C ARG A 135 13.83 7.55 -2.88
N GLY A 136 13.24 6.64 -3.67
CA GLY A 136 12.77 5.39 -3.12
C GLY A 136 11.85 4.58 -4.03
N VAL A 137 11.12 3.67 -3.38
CA VAL A 137 10.19 2.73 -4.00
C VAL A 137 8.86 2.82 -3.26
N TRP A 138 7.77 2.99 -4.00
CA TRP A 138 6.42 3.09 -3.45
C TRP A 138 5.55 1.99 -3.99
N GLN A 139 4.77 1.39 -3.11
CA GLN A 139 3.67 0.55 -3.49
C GLN A 139 2.40 1.40 -3.52
N GLU A 140 1.75 1.46 -4.68
CA GLU A 140 0.42 2.05 -4.79
C GLU A 140 -0.65 1.09 -4.22
N PRO A 141 -1.86 1.56 -3.90
CA PRO A 141 -2.91 0.71 -3.34
C PRO A 141 -3.17 -0.54 -4.18
N VAL A 142 -3.26 -1.69 -3.50
CA VAL A 142 -3.58 -2.97 -4.12
C VAL A 142 -5.06 -3.02 -4.48
N GLU A 143 -5.36 -3.37 -5.72
CA GLU A 143 -6.72 -3.64 -6.15
C GLU A 143 -6.96 -5.15 -6.10
N TYR A 144 -7.93 -5.58 -5.28
CA TYR A 144 -8.41 -6.97 -5.26
C TYR A 144 -9.79 -7.06 -5.90
N ARG A 145 -9.92 -7.93 -6.90
CA ARG A 145 -11.21 -8.24 -7.56
C ARG A 145 -11.65 -9.63 -7.12
N GLY A 146 -12.42 -9.66 -6.03
CA GLY A 146 -13.00 -10.88 -5.45
C GLY A 146 -14.18 -11.45 -6.24
N GLN A 147 -14.62 -12.64 -5.84
CA GLN A 147 -15.84 -13.27 -6.33
C GLN A 147 -17.05 -12.87 -5.49
N ALA A 148 -18.25 -13.03 -6.05
CA ALA A 148 -19.49 -12.81 -5.31
C ALA A 148 -19.56 -13.75 -4.09
N GLY A 149 -19.87 -13.19 -2.92
CA GLY A 149 -19.96 -13.93 -1.66
C GLY A 149 -18.63 -14.12 -0.93
N GLU A 150 -17.54 -13.51 -1.40
CA GLU A 150 -16.29 -13.39 -0.64
C GLU A 150 -16.26 -12.10 0.19
N ASP A 151 -16.06 -12.21 1.50
CA ASP A 151 -15.72 -11.05 2.34
C ASP A 151 -14.20 -11.04 2.57
N VAL A 152 -13.56 -9.90 2.29
CA VAL A 152 -12.13 -9.70 2.58
C VAL A 152 -11.96 -9.53 4.09
N VAL A 153 -11.16 -10.40 4.69
CA VAL A 153 -10.85 -10.41 6.13
C VAL A 153 -9.57 -9.63 6.41
N SER A 154 -8.52 -9.88 5.62
CA SER A 154 -7.23 -9.22 5.78
C SER A 154 -6.37 -9.29 4.51
N LEU A 155 -5.40 -8.39 4.43
CA LEU A 155 -4.40 -8.29 3.37
C LEU A 155 -3.02 -8.36 4.00
N TYR A 156 -2.18 -9.30 3.57
CA TYR A 156 -0.80 -9.45 4.03
C TYR A 156 0.16 -9.15 2.89
N TYR A 157 0.96 -8.11 3.06
CA TYR A 157 2.05 -7.80 2.13
C TYR A 157 3.21 -8.78 2.31
N PHE A 158 3.89 -9.07 1.20
CA PHE A 158 5.07 -9.93 1.19
C PHE A 158 4.85 -11.29 1.86
N SER A 159 3.74 -11.94 1.54
CA SER A 159 3.35 -13.20 2.16
C SER A 159 3.70 -14.40 1.28
N ARG A 160 4.01 -15.52 1.94
CA ARG A 160 4.00 -16.84 1.33
C ARG A 160 2.70 -17.54 1.69
N THR A 161 1.93 -17.94 0.69
CA THR A 161 0.72 -18.71 0.94
C THR A 161 1.06 -20.19 1.04
N ALA A 162 0.70 -20.82 2.16
CA ALA A 162 0.85 -22.26 2.37
C ALA A 162 -0.30 -22.77 3.24
N ASN A 163 -0.84 -23.95 2.93
CA ASN A 163 -1.94 -24.57 3.69
C ASN A 163 -3.15 -23.65 3.88
N ASN A 164 -3.50 -22.88 2.84
CA ASN A 164 -4.56 -21.86 2.86
C ASN A 164 -4.37 -20.70 3.85
N GLN A 165 -3.13 -20.47 4.29
CA GLN A 165 -2.78 -19.42 5.25
C GLN A 165 -1.68 -18.51 4.69
N ALA A 166 -1.77 -17.24 5.08
CA ALA A 166 -0.74 -16.25 4.82
C ALA A 166 0.38 -16.43 5.85
N ASN A 167 1.61 -16.64 5.37
CA ASN A 167 2.80 -16.70 6.22
C ASN A 167 3.74 -15.54 5.88
N PRO A 168 4.57 -15.06 6.83
CA PRO A 168 5.60 -14.07 6.53
C PRO A 168 6.54 -14.54 5.42
N GLY A 169 6.76 -13.68 4.43
CA GLY A 169 7.59 -13.98 3.26
C GLY A 169 8.72 -12.99 2.99
N LEU A 170 8.75 -11.85 3.71
CA LEU A 170 9.78 -10.84 3.60
C LEU A 170 10.98 -11.18 4.49
N TYR A 171 12.15 -11.13 3.90
CA TYR A 171 13.42 -11.10 4.59
C TYR A 171 14.03 -9.71 4.40
N PHE A 172 14.50 -9.08 5.48
CA PHE A 172 15.13 -7.77 5.45
C PHE A 172 16.29 -7.71 6.44
N SER A 173 17.28 -6.85 6.18
CA SER A 173 18.35 -6.59 7.16
C SER A 173 17.93 -5.59 8.23
N TRP A 174 17.23 -4.54 7.81
CA TRP A 174 16.73 -3.46 8.66
C TRP A 174 15.35 -3.02 8.16
N LEU A 175 14.40 -2.88 9.07
CA LEU A 175 13.06 -2.36 8.78
C LEU A 175 12.83 -1.13 9.64
N VAL A 176 12.43 -0.04 9.00
CA VAL A 176 11.83 1.09 9.71
C VAL A 176 10.33 0.97 9.55
N GLU A 177 9.65 0.75 10.67
CA GLU A 177 8.20 0.65 10.69
C GLU A 177 7.64 1.82 11.51
N PRO A 178 7.17 2.89 10.84
CA PRO A 178 6.54 4.00 11.53
C PRO A 178 5.30 3.53 12.30
N GLY A 179 5.26 3.76 13.62
CA GLY A 179 4.12 3.41 14.47
C GLY A 179 4.20 2.06 15.19
N LEU A 180 5.25 1.27 14.97
CA LEU A 180 5.47 -0.02 15.66
C LEU A 180 5.62 0.16 17.18
N SER A 181 6.22 1.27 17.63
CA SER A 181 6.33 1.54 19.05
C SER A 181 5.11 2.29 19.58
N CYS A 182 4.15 1.54 20.13
CA CYS A 182 3.32 2.05 21.23
C CYS A 182 4.16 2.25 22.53
N SER A 183 5.48 2.45 22.41
CA SER A 183 6.47 2.47 23.48
C SER A 183 7.36 3.69 23.30
N ALA A 184 7.46 4.53 24.33
CA ALA A 184 8.38 5.67 24.37
C ALA A 184 9.86 5.26 24.41
N SER A 185 10.16 3.96 24.54
CA SER A 185 11.51 3.43 24.79
C SER A 185 12.07 2.57 23.66
N VAL A 186 11.27 2.20 22.65
CA VAL A 186 11.69 1.38 21.51
C VAL A 186 11.60 2.23 20.24
N GLY A 187 12.72 2.36 19.52
CA GLY A 187 12.77 3.07 18.24
C GLY A 187 12.09 2.29 17.10
N PRO A 188 11.71 2.95 15.99
CA PRO A 188 11.03 2.30 14.86
C PRO A 188 11.95 1.40 14.02
N VAL A 189 13.25 1.35 14.33
CA VAL A 189 14.26 0.60 13.57
C VAL A 189 14.50 -0.74 14.24
N GLN A 190 14.22 -1.83 13.53
CA GLN A 190 14.38 -3.20 14.05
C GLN A 190 15.45 -3.96 13.25
N PRO A 191 16.48 -4.53 13.91
CA PRO A 191 17.43 -5.42 13.26
C PRO A 191 16.79 -6.79 13.00
N MET A 192 17.18 -7.44 11.90
CA MET A 192 16.73 -8.79 11.53
C MET A 192 16.84 -9.86 12.65
N TRP A 193 17.86 -9.78 13.50
CA TRP A 193 18.09 -10.79 14.55
C TRP A 193 17.13 -10.69 15.74
N SER A 194 16.27 -9.68 15.77
CA SER A 194 15.21 -9.57 16.76
C SER A 194 14.21 -10.74 16.66
N ARG A 195 14.21 -11.51 15.54
CA ARG A 195 13.35 -12.68 15.29
C ARG A 195 11.87 -12.42 15.60
N ILE A 196 11.45 -11.15 15.53
CA ILE A 196 10.10 -10.79 15.92
C ILE A 196 9.21 -11.23 14.78
N ASN A 197 8.40 -12.26 15.04
CA ASN A 197 7.26 -12.60 14.23
C ASN A 197 6.21 -11.52 14.47
N LEU A 198 6.31 -10.42 13.72
CA LEU A 198 5.45 -9.25 13.88
C LEU A 198 4.28 -9.35 12.93
N ASP A 199 3.08 -9.45 13.51
CA ASP A 199 1.88 -8.95 12.88
C ASP A 199 1.71 -7.48 13.30
N SER A 200 2.17 -6.57 12.45
CA SER A 200 1.87 -5.15 12.63
C SER A 200 0.63 -4.76 11.84
N TRP A 201 -0.24 -3.99 12.50
CA TRP A 201 -1.48 -3.51 11.94
C TRP A 201 -1.35 -2.02 11.63
N LEU A 202 -1.30 -1.67 10.35
CA LEU A 202 -1.48 -0.29 9.94
C LEU A 202 -2.88 0.18 10.37
N GLY A 203 -2.93 1.07 11.36
CA GLY A 203 -4.17 1.72 11.80
C GLY A 203 -4.80 1.20 13.09
N ARG A 204 -4.18 0.26 13.82
CA ARG A 204 -4.67 -0.16 15.14
C ARG A 204 -3.79 0.40 16.26
N GLY A 205 -4.23 1.48 16.90
CA GLY A 205 -3.69 1.87 18.21
C GLY A 205 -3.96 0.76 19.24
N VAL A 206 -3.03 0.53 20.17
CA VAL A 206 -3.26 -0.34 21.32
C VAL A 206 -4.30 0.32 22.22
N THR A 207 -5.47 -0.29 22.36
CA THR A 207 -6.41 0.01 23.45
C THR A 207 -6.81 -1.31 24.10
N GLY A 208 -6.77 -1.38 25.43
CA GLY A 208 -7.18 -2.56 26.21
C GLY A 208 -8.68 -2.88 26.14
N ASP A 209 -9.46 -2.16 25.34
CA ASP A 209 -10.91 -2.25 25.31
C ASP A 209 -11.42 -2.87 24.00
N ASN A 210 -12.25 -3.90 24.13
CA ASN A 210 -12.83 -4.69 23.02
C ASN A 210 -13.92 -3.95 22.20
N THR A 211 -13.99 -2.63 22.31
CA THR A 211 -15.01 -1.83 21.61
C THR A 211 -14.42 -0.50 21.18
N ARG A 212 -14.03 -0.39 19.90
CA ARG A 212 -14.16 0.79 19.02
C ARG A 212 -13.40 0.55 17.71
N MET A 213 -14.01 0.97 16.59
CA MET A 213 -13.29 1.17 15.33
C MET A 213 -12.35 2.37 15.51
N LEU A 214 -11.08 2.17 15.21
CA LEU A 214 -10.08 3.24 15.11
C LEU A 214 -9.46 3.15 13.72
N GLN A 215 -9.32 4.31 13.07
CA GLN A 215 -8.75 4.44 11.74
C GLN A 215 -7.66 5.51 11.80
N GLN A 216 -6.41 5.11 11.58
CA GLN A 216 -5.32 6.05 11.32
C GLN A 216 -5.07 6.07 9.82
N TRP A 217 -5.29 7.22 9.19
CA TRP A 217 -5.01 7.43 7.77
C TRP A 217 -3.59 7.95 7.55
N ALA A 218 -3.03 7.65 6.37
CA ALA A 218 -1.94 8.39 5.70
C ALA A 218 -0.50 8.23 6.22
N LEU A 219 -0.10 7.03 6.67
CA LEU A 219 1.34 6.69 6.74
C LEU A 219 1.75 5.88 5.50
N PRO A 220 2.90 6.20 4.86
CA PRO A 220 3.47 5.38 3.79
C PRO A 220 3.68 3.95 4.29
N VAL A 221 3.30 2.98 3.46
CA VAL A 221 3.18 1.57 3.82
C VAL A 221 4.50 0.99 4.36
N HIS A 222 5.67 1.46 3.90
CA HIS A 222 6.98 1.13 4.46
C HIS A 222 8.02 2.23 4.18
N PHE A 223 9.06 2.33 5.03
CA PHE A 223 10.30 3.05 4.72
C PHE A 223 11.50 2.12 4.93
N PHE A 224 12.46 2.16 4.00
CA PHE A 224 13.77 1.56 4.20
C PHE A 224 14.77 2.68 4.52
N ALA A 225 15.41 2.62 5.69
CA ALA A 225 16.52 3.51 6.00
C ALA A 225 17.81 2.93 5.40
N VAL A 226 18.60 3.81 4.78
CA VAL A 226 19.94 3.54 4.23
C VAL A 226 20.98 4.01 5.21
#